data_AF-A0A945H3Z1-F1
#
_entry.id   AF-A0A945H3Z1-F1
#
_cell.length_a   1.000
_cell.length_b   1.000
_cell.length_c   1.000
_cell.angle_alpha   90.00
_cell.angle_beta   90.00
_cell.angle_gamma   90.00
#
_symmetry.space_group_name_H-M   'P 1'
#
loop_
_entity.id
_entity.type
_entity.pdbx_description
1 polymer ?
#
loop_
_entity_poly.entity_id
_entity_poly.type
_entity_poly.pdbx_seq_one_letter_code
_entity_poly.pdbx_strand_id
1 'polypeptide(L)' 'MRIRHAYSGFIYETMDDGNVSVTDPKTGDTGVFTRDGVWVSGSLKYGDHHMIGHVGGKTAEGATSLGEFSNRRR' A
#
# COMPACT_ATOMS: atom_id res chain seq x y z
N MET A 1 -8.56 4.79 -0.34
CA MET A 1 -8.42 4.69 -1.81
C MET A 1 -8.32 3.21 -2.19
N ARG A 2 -8.92 2.76 -3.29
CA ARG A 2 -8.91 1.35 -3.73
C ARG A 2 -8.38 1.23 -5.15
N ILE A 3 -7.29 0.48 -5.35
CA ILE A 3 -6.67 0.26 -6.66
C ILE A 3 -6.54 -1.23 -6.92
N ARG A 4 -6.94 -1.66 -8.11
CA ARG A 4 -6.67 -3.02 -8.59
C ARG A 4 -5.44 -3.00 -9.49
N HIS A 5 -4.48 -3.85 -9.18
CA HIS A 5 -3.29 -4.02 -10.00
C HIS A 5 -3.65 -4.74 -11.30
N ALA A 6 -3.37 -4.10 -12.43
CA ALA A 6 -3.78 -4.58 -13.75
C ALA A 6 -3.10 -5.90 -14.15
N TYR A 7 -1.88 -6.15 -13.65
CA TYR A 7 -1.10 -7.33 -14.00
C TYR A 7 -1.38 -8.52 -13.07
N SER A 8 -1.21 -8.35 -11.76
CA SER A 8 -1.41 -9.45 -10.80
C SER A 8 -2.89 -9.70 -10.48
N GLY A 9 -3.72 -8.65 -10.59
CA GLY A 9 -5.12 -8.67 -10.18
C GLY A 9 -5.35 -8.31 -8.71
N PHE A 10 -4.30 -8.16 -7.90
CA PHE A 10 -4.42 -7.82 -6.48
C PHE A 10 -5.09 -6.48 -6.25
N ILE A 11 -5.84 -6.37 -5.18
CA ILE A 11 -6.62 -5.21 -4.79
C ILE A 11 -5.95 -4.59 -3.58
N TYR A 12 -5.54 -3.34 -3.70
CA TYR A 12 -4.89 -2.57 -2.65
C TYR A 12 -5.86 -1.50 -2.14
N GLU A 13 -6.09 -1.46 -0.84
CA GLU A 13 -7.00 -0.54 -0.16
C GLU A 13 -6.30 0.17 0.99
N THR A 14 -6.34 1.49 1.00
CA THR A 14 -5.84 2.29 2.13
C THR A 14 -6.84 2.22 3.29
N MET A 15 -6.37 1.87 4.48
CA MET A 15 -7.10 1.98 5.75
C MET A 15 -6.87 3.35 6.41
N ASP A 16 -7.80 3.72 7.28
CA ASP A 16 -7.77 4.96 8.07
C ASP A 16 -6.56 5.03 9.02
N ASP A 17 -6.04 3.89 9.49
CA ASP A 17 -4.82 3.80 10.30
C ASP A 17 -3.52 4.08 9.53
N GLY A 18 -3.60 4.34 8.22
CA GLY A 18 -2.44 4.52 7.34
C GLY A 18 -1.80 3.20 6.86
N ASN A 19 -2.43 2.07 7.19
CA ASN A 19 -2.09 0.76 6.64
C ASN A 19 -2.76 0.54 5.29
N VAL A 20 -2.30 -0.49 4.57
CA VAL A 20 -2.81 -0.90 3.27
C VAL A 20 -3.24 -2.36 3.35
N SER A 21 -4.51 -2.63 3.11
CA SER A 21 -5.01 -3.99 2.92
C SER A 21 -4.81 -4.41 1.47
N VAL A 22 -4.32 -5.62 1.27
CA VAL A 22 -4.08 -6.23 -0.03
C VAL A 22 -4.90 -7.51 -0.09
N THR A 23 -5.77 -7.60 -1.07
CA THR A 23 -6.67 -8.73 -1.28
C THR A 23 -6.36 -9.35 -2.62
N ASP A 24 -6.12 -10.66 -2.65
CA ASP A 24 -6.04 -11.42 -3.89
C ASP A 24 -7.44 -11.91 -4.30
N PRO A 25 -8.04 -11.39 -5.39
CA PRO A 25 -9.34 -11.86 -5.82
C PRO A 25 -9.32 -13.26 -6.44
N LYS A 26 -8.15 -13.87 -6.67
CA LYS A 26 -8.04 -15.23 -7.23
C LYS A 26 -8.18 -16.30 -6.14
N THR A 27 -7.50 -16.12 -5.02
CA THR A 27 -7.53 -17.04 -3.87
C THR A 27 -8.53 -16.62 -2.79
N GLY A 28 -8.86 -15.33 -2.74
CA GLY A 28 -9.64 -14.73 -1.64
C GLY A 28 -8.77 -14.36 -0.43
N ASP A 29 -7.45 -14.59 -0.49
CA ASP A 29 -6.55 -14.27 0.61
C ASP A 29 -6.38 -12.76 0.77
N THR A 30 -6.25 -12.33 2.02
CA THR A 30 -6.06 -10.93 2.39
C THR A 30 -4.82 -10.77 3.26
N GLY A 31 -4.17 -9.61 3.17
CA GLY A 31 -2.99 -9.26 3.94
C GLY A 31 -2.98 -7.78 4.23
N VAL A 32 -2.67 -7.40 5.46
CA VAL A 32 -2.51 -6.01 5.87
C VAL A 32 -1.02 -5.70 5.91
N PHE A 33 -0.65 -4.60 5.28
CA PHE A 33 0.71 -4.11 5.20
C PHE A 33 0.77 -2.68 5.73
N THR A 34 1.89 -2.29 6.32
CA THR A 34 2.14 -0.90 6.68
C THR A 34 2.46 -0.08 5.43
N ARG A 35 2.47 1.25 5.56
CA ARG A 35 2.92 2.16 4.49
C ARG A 35 4.35 1.86 3.99
N ASP A 36 5.18 1.26 4.84
CA ASP A 36 6.57 0.87 4.52
C ASP A 36 6.66 -0.51 3.84
N GLY A 37 5.53 -1.09 3.43
CA GLY A 37 5.50 -2.42 2.82
C GLY A 37 5.75 -3.56 3.80
N VAL A 38 5.72 -3.31 5.11
CA VAL A 38 5.91 -4.35 6.13
C VAL A 38 4.60 -5.08 6.35
N TRP A 39 4.60 -6.40 6.20
CA TRP A 39 3.44 -7.22 6.50
C TRP A 39 3.09 -7.18 7.99
N VAL A 40 1.81 -6.99 8.30
CA VAL A 40 1.28 -6.90 9.67
C VAL A 40 0.47 -8.16 10.01
N SER A 41 -0.48 -8.53 9.15
CA SER A 41 -1.41 -9.63 9.43
C SER A 41 -2.07 -10.17 8.16
N GLY A 42 -2.66 -11.37 8.24
CA GLY A 42 -3.42 -11.98 7.15
C GLY A 42 -2.73 -13.17 6.47
N SER A 43 -3.45 -13.81 5.55
CA SER A 43 -2.96 -14.97 4.79
C SER A 43 -1.99 -14.55 3.67
N LEU A 44 -2.19 -13.36 3.09
CA LEU A 44 -1.37 -12.83 2.02
C LEU A 44 -0.13 -12.12 2.60
N LYS A 45 1.02 -12.79 2.54
CA LYS A 45 2.31 -12.26 3.03
C LYS A 45 3.14 -11.56 1.95
N TYR A 46 2.65 -11.55 0.72
CA TYR A 46 3.33 -11.02 -0.45
C TYR A 46 2.44 -9.99 -1.14
N GLY A 47 3.03 -8.87 -1.54
CA GLY A 47 2.37 -7.79 -2.26
C GLY A 47 3.41 -6.88 -2.90
N ASP A 48 3.00 -6.11 -3.90
CA ASP A 48 3.89 -5.15 -4.56
C ASP A 48 4.15 -3.97 -3.63
N HIS A 49 5.38 -3.85 -3.13
CA HIS A 49 5.78 -2.75 -2.24
C HIS A 49 5.56 -1.39 -2.93
N HIS A 50 5.81 -1.27 -4.23
CA HIS A 50 5.54 -0.04 -4.97
C HIS A 50 4.05 0.34 -4.95
N MET A 51 3.14 -0.63 -5.06
CA MET A 51 1.70 -0.40 -4.97
C MET A 51 1.27 -0.06 -3.55
N ILE A 52 1.84 -0.73 -2.53
CA ILE A 52 1.59 -0.43 -1.11
C ILE A 52 2.02 1.01 -0.80
N GLY A 53 3.20 1.42 -1.25
CA GLY A 53 3.67 2.80 -1.09
C GLY A 53 2.85 3.82 -1.88
N HIS A 54 2.31 3.44 -3.05
CA HIS A 54 1.43 4.31 -3.84
C HIS A 54 0.02 4.47 -3.24
N VAL A 55 -0.53 3.41 -2.65
CA VAL A 55 -1.88 3.40 -2.05
C VAL A 55 -1.86 3.90 -0.60
N GLY A 56 -0.82 3.55 0.16
CA GLY A 56 -0.54 4.05 1.51
C GLY A 56 0.12 5.43 1.53
N GLY A 57 0.70 5.85 0.40
CA GLY A 57 1.28 7.17 0.21
C GLY A 57 0.24 8.18 -0.25
N LYS A 58 -0.21 9.02 0.69
CA LYS A 58 -0.85 10.33 0.43
C LYS A 58 -1.99 10.34 -0.61
N THR A 59 -3.05 9.56 -0.37
CA THR A 59 -4.36 9.81 -1.02
C THR A 59 -5.51 9.95 -0.02
N ALA A 60 -5.24 10.47 1.18
CA ALA A 60 -6.31 11.03 2.03
C ALA A 60 -6.24 12.56 2.08
N GLU A 61 -5.10 13.20 2.37
CA GLU A 61 -5.05 14.68 2.53
C GLU A 61 -3.73 15.31 2.04
N GLY A 62 -3.06 14.69 1.07
CA GLY A 62 -1.62 14.90 0.87
C GLY A 62 -1.13 15.24 -0.53
N ALA A 63 -1.99 15.60 -1.48
CA ALA A 63 -1.53 16.24 -2.73
C ALA A 63 -0.89 17.63 -2.50
N THR A 64 -0.88 18.12 -1.26
CA THR A 64 -0.26 19.39 -0.80
C THR A 64 0.96 19.20 0.11
N SER A 65 1.64 18.06 0.06
CA SER A 65 3.02 17.97 0.57
C SER A 65 3.75 16.84 -0.15
N LEU A 66 4.34 17.14 -1.31
CA LEU A 66 5.45 16.33 -1.79
C LEU A 66 6.45 16.20 -0.64
N GLY A 67 6.84 14.95 -0.36
CA GLY A 67 7.68 14.60 0.76
C GLY A 67 8.91 15.50 0.86
N GLU A 68 9.22 15.87 2.10
CA GLU A 68 10.57 16.16 2.52
C GLU A 68 11.40 14.87 2.34
N PHE A 69 11.75 14.56 1.10
CA PHE A 69 12.81 13.62 0.81
C PHE A 69 14.06 14.30 1.38
N SER A 70 14.52 13.79 2.53
CA SER A 70 15.75 14.22 3.16
C SER A 70 16.86 14.16 2.12
N ASN A 71 17.16 15.33 1.58
CA ASN A 71 18.28 15.65 0.72
C ASN A 71 19.53 15.50 1.59
N ARG A 72 19.96 14.25 1.81
CA ARG A 72 21.25 13.95 2.41
C ARG A 72 22.30 14.15 1.30
N ARG A 73 22.53 15.43 0.95
CA ARG A 73 23.72 15.85 0.20
C ARG A 73 24.93 15.53 1.08
N ARG A 74 25.86 14.78 0.52
CA ARG A 74 27.27 14.88 0.86
C ARG A 74 27.97 15.54 -0.31
#